data_AF-A0A2D4GMQ5-F1
#
_entry.id   AF-A0A2D4GMQ5-F1
#
_cell.length_a   1.000
_cell.length_b   1.000
_cell.length_c   1.000
_cell.angle_alpha   90.00
_cell.angle_beta   90.00
_cell.angle_gamma   90.00
#
_symmetry.space_group_name_H-M   'P 1'
#
loop_
_entity.id
_entity.type
_entity.pdbx_description
1 polymer ?
#
loop_
_entity_poly.entity_id
_entity_poly.type
_entity_poly.pdbx_seq_one_letter_code
_entity_poly.pdbx_strand_id
1 'polypeptide(L)'
;AWCSGSRDPGTMSTTEQQSSEASPSSNSNSSTYYEAVEAEAANKYEPVSPHWFYCRTVDSREKWIPFSEQDSEKLETAYQSSKHCKELIVPTEGGRYDVHLKKRVRYAVYWEEAESEVRRCTWFYKGDKDNRYIPYPENFSEQLEDTYMICVTLDEWKKKLESPNREVIILHNPKLMVHYQPVTITDDWGVSPAEQGRPRTVKRGVDNISVEIPHGEPTQIDHLVFVVHGIGPACDIRFRSIVQCGKCKEEKLLVLHPQKDL
;
A
#
# COMPACT_ATOMS: atom_id res chain seq x y z
N ALA A 1 -81.73 -10.45 26.12
CA ALA A 1 -82.59 -10.60 27.31
C ALA A 1 -82.01 -9.70 28.40
N TRP A 2 -82.83 -8.76 28.92
CA TRP A 2 -82.83 -8.13 30.25
C TRP A 2 -81.48 -7.65 30.83
N CYS A 3 -81.29 -6.47 31.43
CA CYS A 3 -82.13 -5.32 31.71
C CYS A 3 -81.19 -4.17 32.12
N SER A 4 -81.70 -2.95 31.96
CA SER A 4 -81.21 -1.63 32.35
C SER A 4 -81.07 -1.39 33.86
N GLY A 5 -80.31 -0.36 34.26
CA GLY A 5 -80.38 0.24 35.60
C GLY A 5 -79.46 1.46 35.81
N SER A 6 -80.05 2.65 35.89
CA SER A 6 -79.43 3.96 36.17
C SER A 6 -79.34 4.28 37.67
N ARG A 7 -78.38 5.13 38.10
CA ARG A 7 -78.54 6.34 38.97
C ARG A 7 -77.27 6.69 39.78
N ASP A 8 -76.91 7.99 39.74
CA ASP A 8 -76.06 8.77 40.67
C ASP A 8 -76.71 8.94 42.08
N PRO A 9 -76.14 9.69 43.06
CA PRO A 9 -74.74 10.01 43.42
C PRO A 9 -74.44 9.77 44.94
N GLY A 10 -73.18 9.97 45.37
CA GLY A 10 -72.90 10.56 46.68
C GLY A 10 -71.77 9.98 47.53
N THR A 11 -70.85 10.89 47.90
CA THR A 11 -70.13 11.03 49.20
C THR A 11 -68.62 10.83 49.18
N MET A 12 -67.94 11.85 49.72
CA MET A 12 -66.50 12.03 49.87
C MET A 12 -65.85 11.05 50.87
N SER A 13 -64.61 10.63 50.57
CA SER A 13 -63.57 10.47 51.59
C SER A 13 -62.17 10.53 50.95
N THR A 14 -61.25 11.12 51.70
CA THR A 14 -59.90 11.58 51.38
C THR A 14 -58.84 10.47 51.35
N THR A 15 -57.73 10.82 50.67
CA THR A 15 -56.32 10.41 50.84
C THR A 15 -55.79 9.33 49.88
N GLU A 16 -54.93 9.73 48.94
CA GLU A 16 -53.47 9.43 48.92
C GLU A 16 -52.84 9.82 47.57
N GLN A 17 -51.60 10.31 47.63
CA GLN A 17 -50.83 10.94 46.55
C GLN A 17 -50.40 9.94 45.46
N GLN A 18 -50.55 10.32 44.20
CA GLN A 18 -49.80 9.72 43.09
C GLN A 18 -49.54 10.76 41.99
N SER A 19 -48.28 11.17 41.86
CA SER A 19 -47.78 12.03 40.78
C SER A 19 -47.55 11.22 39.51
N SER A 20 -48.15 11.68 38.41
CA SER A 20 -48.11 11.10 37.07
C SER A 20 -46.84 11.48 36.29
N GLU A 21 -46.31 10.47 35.59
CA GLU A 21 -45.19 10.57 34.65
C GLU A 21 -45.58 11.36 33.39
N ALA A 22 -44.67 12.24 32.95
CA ALA A 22 -44.66 12.80 31.60
C ALA A 22 -43.48 12.19 30.83
N SER A 23 -43.77 11.50 29.74
CA SER A 23 -42.78 11.01 28.78
C SER A 23 -42.16 12.17 28.00
N PRO A 24 -40.85 12.15 27.72
CA PRO A 24 -40.30 12.83 26.56
C PRO A 24 -39.78 11.80 25.54
N SER A 25 -40.24 12.00 24.32
CA SER A 25 -39.72 11.47 23.07
C SER A 25 -38.18 11.48 23.01
N SER A 26 -37.62 10.33 22.65
CA SER A 26 -36.19 10.12 22.37
C SER A 26 -35.73 10.99 21.20
N ASN A 27 -34.91 11.98 21.49
CA ASN A 27 -34.26 12.85 20.52
C ASN A 27 -33.00 12.15 19.97
N SER A 28 -32.94 11.95 18.64
CA SER A 28 -31.86 11.28 17.90
C SER A 28 -30.59 12.14 17.72
N ASN A 29 -30.03 12.68 18.81
CA ASN A 29 -28.81 13.51 18.75
C ASN A 29 -27.50 12.74 19.01
N SER A 30 -27.57 11.40 19.14
CA SER A 30 -26.39 10.59 19.46
C SER A 30 -25.48 10.36 18.25
N SER A 31 -26.01 10.41 17.01
CA SER A 31 -25.24 10.09 15.79
C SER A 31 -24.20 11.15 15.44
N THR A 32 -24.52 12.43 15.67
CA THR A 32 -23.67 13.56 15.26
C THR A 32 -22.48 13.79 16.19
N TYR A 33 -22.57 13.38 17.45
CA TYR A 33 -21.46 13.52 18.40
C TYR A 33 -20.33 12.53 18.08
N TYR A 34 -20.65 11.25 17.82
CA TYR A 34 -19.65 10.25 17.44
C TYR A 34 -19.02 10.55 16.07
N GLU A 35 -19.79 11.00 15.09
CA GLU A 35 -19.25 11.46 13.79
C GLU A 35 -18.34 12.68 13.92
N ALA A 36 -18.64 13.60 14.84
CA ALA A 36 -17.80 14.78 15.08
C ALA A 36 -16.48 14.45 15.78
N VAL A 37 -16.47 13.54 16.78
CA VAL A 37 -15.21 13.12 17.42
C VAL A 37 -14.36 12.22 16.51
N GLU A 38 -14.98 11.45 15.61
CA GLU A 38 -14.26 10.67 14.59
C GLU A 38 -13.67 11.59 13.51
N ALA A 39 -14.36 12.68 13.15
CA ALA A 39 -13.85 13.72 12.26
C ALA A 39 -12.72 14.56 12.89
N GLU A 40 -12.79 14.87 14.19
CA GLU A 40 -11.70 15.55 14.91
C GLU A 40 -10.47 14.64 15.13
N ALA A 41 -10.67 13.33 15.26
CA ALA A 41 -9.58 12.35 15.27
C ALA A 41 -8.97 12.14 13.87
N ALA A 42 -9.79 12.18 12.81
CA ALA A 42 -9.37 12.05 11.41
C ALA A 42 -8.48 13.20 10.90
N ASN A 43 -8.43 14.32 11.64
CA ASN A 43 -7.58 15.47 11.33
C ASN A 43 -6.20 15.44 12.00
N LYS A 44 -5.85 14.36 12.72
CA LYS A 44 -4.51 14.20 13.27
C LYS A 44 -3.61 13.51 12.25
N TYR A 45 -2.50 14.17 11.94
CA TYR A 45 -1.47 13.59 11.08
C TYR A 45 -0.81 12.39 11.80
N GLU A 46 -0.77 11.25 11.11
CA GLU A 46 -0.05 10.05 11.53
C GLU A 46 1.01 9.73 10.49
N PRO A 47 2.28 9.49 10.85
CA PRO A 47 3.34 9.14 9.89
C PRO A 47 3.00 7.88 9.06
N VAL A 48 3.32 7.90 7.77
CA VAL A 48 3.11 6.75 6.89
C VAL A 48 4.11 5.64 7.21
N SER A 49 3.62 4.41 7.38
CA SER A 49 4.50 3.25 7.47
C SER A 49 5.05 2.91 6.07
N PRO A 50 6.38 2.89 5.88
CA PRO A 50 6.98 2.50 4.60
C PRO A 50 6.80 1.00 4.36
N HIS A 51 6.79 0.61 3.09
CA HIS A 51 6.97 -0.78 2.71
C HIS A 51 8.02 -0.89 1.61
N TRP A 52 8.87 -1.92 1.67
CA TRP A 52 9.92 -2.12 0.70
C TRP A 52 9.38 -2.85 -0.54
N PHE A 53 9.79 -2.40 -1.72
CA PHE A 53 9.49 -3.03 -3.00
C PHE A 53 10.77 -3.25 -3.79
N TYR A 54 10.74 -4.19 -4.74
CA TYR A 54 11.74 -4.34 -5.77
C TYR A 54 11.15 -4.23 -7.17
N CYS A 55 11.91 -3.71 -8.12
CA CYS A 55 11.53 -3.61 -9.51
C CYS A 55 12.04 -4.81 -10.28
N ARG A 56 11.14 -5.56 -10.91
CA ARG A 56 11.46 -6.65 -11.81
C ARG A 56 11.05 -6.31 -13.22
N THR A 57 11.97 -6.47 -14.16
CA THR A 57 11.68 -6.34 -15.60
C THR A 57 11.22 -7.67 -16.16
N VAL A 58 10.01 -7.71 -16.69
CA VAL A 58 9.44 -8.88 -17.39
C VAL A 58 8.92 -8.39 -18.74
N ASP A 59 9.37 -9.02 -19.83
CA ASP A 59 8.98 -8.65 -21.21
C ASP A 59 9.13 -7.14 -21.51
N SER A 60 10.27 -6.56 -21.09
CA SER A 60 10.59 -5.12 -21.22
C SER A 60 9.63 -4.18 -20.48
N ARG A 61 8.82 -4.69 -19.54
CA ARG A 61 7.97 -3.90 -18.66
C ARG A 61 8.45 -4.02 -17.22
N GLU A 62 8.56 -2.88 -16.56
CA GLU A 62 8.85 -2.82 -15.13
C GLU A 62 7.62 -3.22 -14.31
N LYS A 63 7.85 -3.99 -13.26
CA LYS A 63 6.85 -4.34 -12.26
C LYS A 63 7.45 -4.17 -10.88
N TRP A 64 6.83 -3.30 -10.09
CA TRP A 64 7.11 -3.16 -8.67
C TRP A 64 6.41 -4.26 -7.90
N ILE A 65 7.17 -5.03 -7.13
CA ILE A 65 6.70 -6.18 -6.35
C ILE A 65 7.03 -5.90 -4.88
N PRO A 66 6.07 -6.02 -3.95
CA PRO A 66 6.34 -5.83 -2.53
C PRO A 66 7.24 -6.96 -2.01
N PHE A 67 8.16 -6.61 -1.12
CA PHE A 67 8.78 -7.62 -0.26
C PHE A 67 7.72 -8.19 0.70
N SER A 68 8.04 -9.34 1.30
CA SER A 68 7.21 -9.86 2.39
C SER A 68 7.18 -8.91 3.58
N GLU A 69 6.17 -9.02 4.45
CA GLU A 69 6.11 -8.25 5.71
C GLU A 69 7.40 -8.44 6.51
N GLN A 70 7.82 -9.69 6.72
CA GLN A 70 9.06 -10.02 7.44
C GLN A 70 10.30 -9.39 6.81
N ASP A 71 10.45 -9.47 5.49
CA ASP A 71 11.64 -8.91 4.83
C ASP A 71 11.60 -7.38 4.81
N SER A 72 10.43 -6.78 4.61
CA SER A 72 10.23 -5.33 4.67
C SER A 72 10.58 -4.77 6.05
N GLU A 73 10.15 -5.43 7.12
CA GLU A 73 10.49 -5.06 8.50
C GLU A 73 12.00 -5.17 8.79
N LYS A 74 12.65 -6.25 8.34
CA LYS A 74 14.10 -6.42 8.46
C LYS A 74 14.86 -5.32 7.72
N LEU A 75 14.44 -5.02 6.49
CA LEU A 75 15.03 -3.95 5.67
C LEU A 75 14.85 -2.59 6.34
N GLU A 76 13.68 -2.29 6.87
CA GLU A 76 13.40 -1.02 7.56
C GLU A 76 14.21 -0.89 8.85
N THR A 77 14.27 -1.95 9.67
CA THR A 77 15.06 -1.97 10.91
C THR A 77 16.55 -1.74 10.62
N ALA A 78 17.08 -2.41 9.60
CA ALA A 78 18.46 -2.22 9.16
C ALA A 78 18.68 -0.79 8.64
N TYR A 79 17.76 -0.27 7.82
CA TYR A 79 17.83 1.07 7.28
C TYR A 79 17.87 2.15 8.37
N GLN A 80 17.02 2.02 9.40
CA GLN A 80 16.95 2.97 10.52
C GLN A 80 18.17 2.91 11.45
N SER A 81 18.70 1.70 11.70
CA SER A 81 19.83 1.50 12.62
C SER A 81 21.18 1.94 12.05
N SER A 82 21.33 1.99 10.73
CA SER A 82 22.62 2.19 10.07
C SER A 82 22.80 3.59 9.48
N LYS A 83 22.95 4.59 10.36
CA LYS A 83 23.40 5.94 9.96
C LYS A 83 24.88 5.98 9.53
N HIS A 84 25.72 5.06 10.03
CA HIS A 84 27.18 5.13 9.86
C HIS A 84 27.85 3.90 9.21
N CYS A 85 27.10 2.85 8.87
CA CYS A 85 27.70 1.68 8.20
C CYS A 85 27.89 1.96 6.70
N LYS A 86 29.09 1.71 6.17
CA LYS A 86 29.42 1.88 4.75
C LYS A 86 28.71 0.87 3.86
N GLU A 87 28.46 -0.32 4.39
CA GLU A 87 27.78 -1.40 3.70
C GLU A 87 26.74 -2.02 4.63
N LEU A 88 25.54 -2.21 4.08
CA LEU A 88 24.40 -2.74 4.82
C LEU A 88 23.68 -3.70 3.88
N ILE A 89 23.98 -4.98 4.07
CA ILE A 89 23.44 -6.09 3.29
C ILE A 89 22.42 -6.81 4.17
N VAL A 90 21.23 -7.02 3.62
CA VAL A 90 20.15 -7.73 4.31
C VAL A 90 19.71 -8.91 3.45
N PRO A 91 19.81 -10.15 3.95
CA PRO A 91 19.29 -11.31 3.25
C PRO A 91 17.76 -11.29 3.26
N THR A 92 17.16 -11.60 2.12
CA THR A 92 15.70 -11.56 1.86
C THR A 92 15.25 -12.83 1.15
N GLU A 93 13.94 -13.09 1.16
CA GLU A 93 13.32 -14.25 0.51
C GLU A 93 14.02 -15.57 0.89
N GLY A 94 14.22 -15.79 2.20
CA GLY A 94 14.87 -17.00 2.71
C GLY A 94 16.37 -17.08 2.47
N GLY A 95 17.04 -15.95 2.21
CA GLY A 95 18.48 -15.90 1.93
C GLY A 95 18.84 -16.11 0.46
N ARG A 96 17.84 -16.16 -0.42
CA ARG A 96 18.04 -16.30 -1.87
C ARG A 96 18.54 -15.03 -2.53
N TYR A 97 18.25 -13.90 -1.92
CA TYR A 97 18.65 -12.61 -2.42
C TYR A 97 19.21 -11.74 -1.30
N ASP A 98 20.24 -10.98 -1.65
CA ASP A 98 20.84 -9.98 -0.78
C ASP A 98 20.45 -8.57 -1.25
N VAL A 99 19.91 -7.76 -0.34
CA VAL A 99 19.62 -6.36 -0.59
C VAL A 99 20.74 -5.50 -0.04
N HIS A 100 21.45 -4.80 -0.93
CA HIS A 100 22.44 -3.78 -0.59
C HIS A 100 21.72 -2.45 -0.39
N LEU A 101 21.32 -2.17 0.85
CA LEU A 101 20.46 -1.03 1.18
C LEU A 101 21.07 0.31 0.73
N LYS A 102 22.38 0.51 0.87
CA LYS A 102 23.04 1.77 0.45
C LYS A 102 23.00 1.99 -1.06
N LYS A 103 23.05 0.91 -1.85
CA LYS A 103 22.98 0.98 -3.32
C LYS A 103 21.54 0.98 -3.83
N ARG A 104 20.57 0.59 -3.01
CA ARG A 104 19.16 0.36 -3.42
C ARG A 104 19.06 -0.71 -4.50
N VAL A 105 19.81 -1.80 -4.33
CA VAL A 105 19.90 -2.90 -5.29
C VAL A 105 19.80 -4.25 -4.59
N ARG A 106 19.13 -5.21 -5.23
CA ARG A 106 19.01 -6.62 -4.83
C ARG A 106 19.77 -7.53 -5.81
N TYR A 107 20.53 -8.48 -5.26
CA TYR A 107 21.29 -9.49 -5.99
C TYR A 107 20.78 -10.88 -5.67
N ALA A 108 20.77 -11.77 -6.65
CA ALA A 108 20.59 -13.20 -6.40
C ALA A 108 21.89 -13.79 -5.83
N VAL A 109 21.77 -14.64 -4.81
CA VAL A 109 22.92 -15.22 -4.10
C VAL A 109 23.40 -16.51 -4.78
N TYR A 110 22.46 -17.33 -5.26
CA TYR A 110 22.75 -18.70 -5.73
C TYR A 110 22.70 -18.87 -7.26
N TRP A 111 22.34 -17.84 -8.01
CA TRP A 111 22.30 -17.87 -9.48
C TRP A 111 22.61 -16.50 -10.08
N GLU A 112 22.98 -16.49 -11.36
CA GLU A 112 23.18 -15.25 -12.10
C GLU A 112 21.83 -14.65 -12.52
N GLU A 113 21.61 -13.42 -12.12
CA GLU A 113 20.44 -12.62 -12.49
C GLU A 113 20.83 -11.14 -12.55
N ALA A 114 20.15 -10.39 -13.42
CA ALA A 114 20.29 -8.95 -13.45
C ALA A 114 19.87 -8.34 -12.11
N GLU A 115 20.67 -7.42 -11.61
CA GLU A 115 20.40 -6.73 -10.36
C GLU A 115 19.05 -5.98 -10.44
N SER A 116 18.28 -6.01 -9.35
CA SER A 116 16.95 -5.41 -9.30
C SER A 116 16.97 -4.16 -8.42
N GLU A 117 16.34 -3.07 -8.87
CA GLU A 117 16.18 -1.87 -8.03
C GLU A 117 15.32 -2.22 -6.81
N VAL A 118 15.69 -1.68 -5.64
CA VAL A 118 14.94 -1.77 -4.40
C VAL A 118 14.56 -0.37 -3.93
N ARG A 119 13.33 -0.19 -3.46
CA ARG A 119 12.83 1.12 -3.05
C ARG A 119 12.01 1.05 -1.78
N ARG A 120 12.29 1.98 -0.85
CA ARG A 120 11.47 2.25 0.33
C ARG A 120 10.28 3.10 -0.08
N CYS A 121 9.09 2.51 -0.10
CA CYS A 121 7.92 3.13 -0.73
C CYS A 121 6.91 3.63 0.31
N THR A 122 6.52 4.89 0.20
CA THR A 122 5.47 5.51 1.03
C THR A 122 4.35 6.14 0.20
N TRP A 123 4.61 6.44 -1.07
CA TRP A 123 3.67 7.11 -1.97
C TRP A 123 3.66 6.48 -3.34
N PHE A 124 2.48 6.39 -3.94
CA PHE A 124 2.26 5.72 -5.22
C PHE A 124 1.38 6.54 -6.15
N TYR A 125 1.55 6.37 -7.45
CA TYR A 125 0.60 6.82 -8.45
C TYR A 125 0.06 5.64 -9.26
N LYS A 126 -1.17 5.80 -9.73
CA LYS A 126 -1.82 4.82 -10.58
C LYS A 126 -1.27 4.91 -12.01
N GLY A 127 -0.71 3.81 -12.52
CA GLY A 127 -0.20 3.71 -13.88
C GLY A 127 -1.30 3.63 -14.93
N ASP A 128 -0.98 4.07 -16.15
CA ASP A 128 -1.96 4.34 -17.20
C ASP A 128 -2.60 3.08 -17.81
N LYS A 129 -1.83 1.99 -17.96
CA LYS A 129 -2.22 0.82 -18.78
C LYS A 129 -2.78 -0.35 -17.98
N ASP A 130 -2.28 -0.56 -16.76
CA ASP A 130 -2.49 -1.84 -16.07
C ASP A 130 -3.14 -1.70 -14.68
N ASN A 131 -3.69 -0.52 -14.32
CA ASN A 131 -4.25 -0.23 -12.99
C ASN A 131 -3.26 -0.52 -11.83
N ARG A 132 -1.97 -0.71 -12.15
CA ARG A 132 -0.89 -0.99 -11.20
C ARG A 132 -0.43 0.31 -10.57
N TYR A 133 -0.05 0.22 -9.31
CA TYR A 133 0.53 1.35 -8.58
C TYR A 133 2.05 1.33 -8.75
N ILE A 134 2.61 2.50 -9.03
CA ILE A 134 4.04 2.72 -9.20
C ILE A 134 4.51 3.62 -8.06
N PRO A 135 5.51 3.20 -7.27
CA PRO A 135 6.03 4.02 -6.19
C PRO A 135 6.78 5.23 -6.74
N TYR A 136 6.59 6.37 -6.10
CA TYR A 136 7.43 7.53 -6.36
C TYR A 136 8.87 7.30 -5.87
N PRO A 137 9.87 8.01 -6.44
CA PRO A 137 11.21 8.04 -5.87
C PRO A 137 11.20 8.45 -4.40
N GLU A 138 12.14 7.95 -3.60
CA GLU A 138 12.13 8.12 -2.14
C GLU A 138 12.24 9.59 -1.73
N ASN A 139 13.13 10.34 -2.38
CA ASN A 139 13.35 11.77 -2.14
C ASN A 139 12.10 12.63 -2.46
N PHE A 140 11.36 12.26 -3.51
CA PHE A 140 10.12 12.95 -3.87
C PHE A 140 8.99 12.55 -2.93
N SER A 141 8.96 11.29 -2.51
CA SER A 141 7.99 10.79 -1.52
C SER A 141 8.14 11.49 -0.16
N GLU A 142 9.37 11.82 0.25
CA GLU A 142 9.65 12.62 1.45
C GLU A 142 9.06 14.03 1.34
N GLN A 143 9.33 14.75 0.25
CA GLN A 143 8.75 16.09 0.01
C GLN A 143 7.22 16.07 -0.03
N LEU A 144 6.66 15.02 -0.61
CA LEU A 144 5.21 14.84 -0.74
C LEU A 144 4.57 14.52 0.62
N GLU A 145 5.26 13.74 1.47
CA GLU A 145 4.86 13.49 2.84
C GLU A 145 4.92 14.76 3.71
N ASP A 146 5.99 15.56 3.62
CA ASP A 146 6.12 16.83 4.34
C ASP A 146 4.99 17.80 3.97
N THR A 147 4.66 17.88 2.68
CA THR A 147 3.56 18.73 2.21
C THR A 147 2.21 18.18 2.67
N TYR A 148 2.02 16.86 2.66
CA TYR A 148 0.80 16.23 3.18
C TYR A 148 0.63 16.50 4.68
N MET A 149 1.69 16.38 5.47
CA MET A 149 1.69 16.71 6.90
C MET A 149 1.23 18.15 7.13
N ILE A 150 1.78 19.12 6.38
CA ILE A 150 1.37 20.53 6.47
C ILE A 150 -0.12 20.70 6.10
N CYS A 151 -0.57 20.05 5.01
CA CYS A 151 -1.97 20.13 4.58
C CYS A 151 -2.93 19.61 5.66
N VAL A 152 -2.60 18.48 6.30
CA VAL A 152 -3.42 17.89 7.36
C VAL A 152 -3.39 18.74 8.63
N THR A 153 -2.21 19.19 9.05
CA THR A 153 -2.04 19.90 10.33
C THR A 153 -2.56 21.33 10.30
N LEU A 154 -2.45 22.03 9.17
CA LEU A 154 -2.93 23.41 9.01
C LEU A 154 -4.28 23.51 8.29
N ASP A 155 -4.87 22.38 7.87
CA ASP A 155 -6.04 22.31 6.99
C ASP A 155 -5.89 23.12 5.68
N GLU A 156 -4.64 23.28 5.22
CA GLU A 156 -4.30 24.05 4.02
C GLU A 156 -4.15 23.15 2.79
N TRP A 157 -5.28 22.83 2.15
CA TRP A 157 -5.30 22.00 0.94
C TRP A 157 -5.05 22.77 -0.36
N LYS A 158 -5.08 22.04 -1.48
CA LYS A 158 -4.79 22.51 -2.85
C LYS A 158 -3.34 22.95 -3.06
N LYS A 159 -2.41 22.48 -2.21
CA LYS A 159 -0.97 22.65 -2.40
C LYS A 159 -0.53 21.89 -3.65
N LYS A 160 0.40 22.50 -4.39
CA LYS A 160 0.99 21.93 -5.60
C LYS A 160 2.45 21.55 -5.32
N LEU A 161 2.84 20.36 -5.74
CA LEU A 161 4.23 19.93 -5.81
C LEU A 161 4.62 19.75 -7.27
N GLU A 162 5.84 20.12 -7.62
CA GLU A 162 6.40 19.85 -8.94
C GLU A 162 7.41 18.71 -8.82
N SER A 163 7.24 17.66 -9.62
CA SER A 163 8.19 16.56 -9.70
C SER A 163 9.45 17.00 -10.47
N PRO A 164 10.58 16.30 -10.33
CA PRO A 164 11.79 16.59 -11.11
C PRO A 164 11.58 16.61 -12.63
N ASN A 165 10.51 15.96 -13.11
CA ASN A 165 10.15 15.86 -14.53
C ASN A 165 9.12 16.93 -14.95
N ARG A 166 8.92 17.98 -14.13
CA ARG A 166 7.91 19.04 -14.32
C ARG A 166 6.46 18.52 -14.31
N GLU A 167 6.23 17.37 -13.70
CA GLU A 167 4.87 16.86 -13.46
C GLU A 167 4.30 17.54 -12.22
N VAL A 168 2.99 17.79 -12.18
CA VAL A 168 2.37 18.52 -11.07
C VAL A 168 1.50 17.59 -10.24
N ILE A 169 1.71 17.58 -8.93
CA ILE A 169 0.87 16.86 -7.97
C ILE A 169 0.07 17.87 -7.17
N ILE A 170 -1.24 17.66 -7.04
CA ILE A 170 -2.14 18.52 -6.26
C ILE A 170 -2.83 17.70 -5.17
N LEU A 171 -2.69 18.16 -3.93
CA LEU A 171 -3.32 17.56 -2.75
C LEU A 171 -4.65 18.26 -2.46
N HIS A 172 -5.79 17.70 -2.88
CA HIS A 172 -7.10 18.35 -2.68
C HIS A 172 -7.71 18.03 -1.30
N ASN A 173 -7.53 16.81 -0.81
CA ASN A 173 -7.89 16.32 0.53
C ASN A 173 -7.20 14.96 0.76
N PRO A 174 -7.31 14.32 1.95
CA PRO A 174 -6.62 13.05 2.23
C PRO A 174 -6.98 11.89 1.29
N LYS A 175 -8.17 11.91 0.69
CA LYS A 175 -8.69 10.84 -0.18
C LYS A 175 -8.53 11.15 -1.67
N LEU A 176 -8.30 12.42 -2.03
CA LEU A 176 -8.22 12.91 -3.40
C LEU A 176 -6.94 13.70 -3.63
N MET A 177 -5.97 13.02 -4.23
CA MET A 177 -4.69 13.58 -4.63
C MET A 177 -4.42 13.17 -6.07
N VAL A 178 -3.94 14.11 -6.86
CA VAL A 178 -3.94 13.99 -8.33
C VAL A 178 -2.59 14.36 -8.90
N HIS A 179 -2.10 13.56 -9.84
CA HIS A 179 -0.84 13.74 -10.55
C HIS A 179 -1.12 14.03 -12.04
N TYR A 180 -0.75 15.23 -12.47
CA TYR A 180 -0.81 15.71 -13.84
C TYR A 180 0.55 15.53 -14.53
N GLN A 181 0.56 14.80 -15.64
CA GLN A 181 1.74 14.73 -16.51
C GLN A 181 1.92 16.05 -17.28
N PRO A 182 3.15 16.39 -17.69
CA PRO A 182 3.41 17.59 -18.45
C PRO A 182 2.80 17.40 -19.84
N VAL A 183 2.12 18.43 -20.34
CA VAL A 183 1.67 18.43 -21.73
C VAL A 183 2.94 18.55 -22.59
N THR A 184 3.26 17.52 -23.38
CA THR A 184 4.29 17.64 -24.40
C THR A 184 3.80 18.65 -25.43
N ILE A 185 4.31 19.87 -25.36
CA ILE A 185 4.13 20.86 -26.41
C ILE A 185 5.05 20.41 -27.54
N THR A 186 4.58 19.50 -28.38
CA THR A 186 5.15 19.27 -29.71
C THR A 186 4.39 20.13 -30.69
N ASP A 187 5.15 20.72 -31.58
CA ASP A 187 4.87 21.92 -32.32
C ASP A 187 3.68 21.77 -33.30
N ASP A 188 2.87 22.83 -33.37
CA ASP A 188 2.08 23.33 -34.50
C ASP A 188 0.89 22.55 -35.13
N TRP A 189 0.58 21.28 -34.85
CA TRP A 189 -0.68 20.68 -35.38
C TRP A 189 -1.40 19.74 -34.41
N GLY A 190 -2.15 20.35 -33.49
CA GLY A 190 -3.34 19.78 -32.85
C GLY A 190 -3.21 18.39 -32.23
N VAL A 191 -2.58 18.28 -31.05
CA VAL A 191 -2.87 17.16 -30.14
C VAL A 191 -4.35 17.17 -29.80
N SER A 192 -5.02 16.05 -30.04
CA SER A 192 -6.44 15.90 -29.69
C SER A 192 -6.60 16.06 -28.16
N PRO A 193 -7.70 16.64 -27.65
CA PRO A 193 -7.93 16.77 -26.20
C PRO A 193 -7.88 15.45 -25.42
N ALA A 194 -7.91 14.31 -26.11
CA ALA A 194 -7.79 12.96 -25.55
C ALA A 194 -6.35 12.56 -25.19
N GLU A 195 -5.32 13.25 -25.73
CA GLU A 195 -3.90 13.01 -25.44
C GLU A 195 -3.35 13.92 -24.32
N GLN A 196 -4.18 14.84 -23.80
CA GLN A 196 -3.93 15.45 -22.50
C GLN A 196 -4.09 14.36 -21.43
N GLY A 197 -2.97 13.74 -21.06
CA GLY A 197 -2.93 12.57 -20.19
C GLY A 197 -3.89 12.71 -19.01
N ARG A 198 -4.81 11.75 -18.88
CA ARG A 198 -5.80 11.74 -17.81
C ARG A 198 -5.09 11.90 -16.46
N PRO A 199 -5.57 12.79 -15.57
CA PRO A 199 -4.95 12.97 -14.27
C PRO A 199 -4.90 11.64 -13.50
N ARG A 200 -3.72 11.28 -13.00
CA ARG A 200 -3.46 10.01 -12.30
C ARG A 200 -3.79 10.16 -10.82
N THR A 201 -4.34 9.11 -10.22
CA THR A 201 -4.61 9.10 -8.77
C THR A 201 -3.31 8.85 -8.01
N VAL A 202 -3.11 9.61 -6.93
CA VAL A 202 -2.02 9.44 -5.98
C VAL A 202 -2.55 8.81 -4.69
N LYS A 203 -1.78 7.86 -4.13
CA LYS A 203 -2.13 7.10 -2.92
C LYS A 203 -0.99 7.11 -1.92
N ARG A 204 -1.33 7.22 -0.64
CA ARG A 204 -0.43 7.23 0.52
C ARG A 204 -0.41 5.87 1.19
N GLY A 205 0.77 5.30 1.39
CA GLY A 205 0.94 3.98 2.03
C GLY A 205 0.41 2.81 1.20
N VAL A 206 0.75 1.61 1.64
CA VAL A 206 0.31 0.36 0.98
C VAL A 206 -1.15 0.02 1.23
N ASP A 207 -1.72 0.47 2.36
CA ASP A 207 -3.12 0.22 2.73
C ASP A 207 -4.12 0.86 1.76
N ASN A 208 -3.68 1.86 0.98
CA ASN A 208 -4.50 2.60 0.05
C ASN A 208 -4.37 2.12 -1.41
N ILE A 209 -3.61 1.05 -1.66
CA ILE A 209 -3.42 0.45 -2.98
C ILE A 209 -3.86 -1.01 -2.97
N SER A 210 -4.30 -1.51 -4.13
CA SER A 210 -4.68 -2.92 -4.30
C SER A 210 -3.42 -3.76 -4.58
N VAL A 211 -2.66 -4.07 -3.54
CA VAL A 211 -1.47 -4.94 -3.60
C VAL A 211 -1.57 -6.03 -2.55
N GLU A 212 -1.19 -7.26 -2.90
CA GLU A 212 -1.07 -8.36 -1.95
C GLU A 212 0.36 -8.39 -1.39
N ILE A 213 0.48 -8.31 -0.06
CA ILE A 213 1.76 -8.39 0.64
C ILE A 213 1.91 -9.79 1.23
N PRO A 214 2.91 -10.57 0.83
CA PRO A 214 3.16 -11.88 1.44
C PRO A 214 3.61 -11.73 2.89
N HIS A 215 3.16 -12.59 3.81
CA HIS A 215 3.63 -12.55 5.20
C HIS A 215 5.14 -12.83 5.34
N GLY A 216 5.66 -13.80 4.58
CA GLY A 216 7.06 -14.21 4.67
C GLY A 216 7.27 -15.68 4.35
N GLU A 217 8.45 -16.18 4.72
CA GLU A 217 8.79 -17.60 4.60
C GLU A 217 8.86 -18.23 5.99
N PRO A 218 8.41 -19.49 6.15
CA PRO A 218 8.64 -20.20 7.39
C PRO A 218 10.15 -20.36 7.62
N THR A 219 10.58 -20.22 8.86
CA THR A 219 11.98 -20.42 9.26
C THR A 219 12.38 -21.90 9.23
N GLN A 220 11.41 -22.80 9.39
CA GLN A 220 11.61 -24.23 9.33
C GLN A 220 11.61 -24.71 7.88
N ILE A 221 12.67 -25.42 7.50
CA ILE A 221 12.79 -26.11 6.21
C ILE A 221 12.40 -27.57 6.44
N ASP A 222 11.26 -27.99 5.87
CA ASP A 222 10.75 -29.36 6.05
C ASP A 222 11.33 -30.34 5.02
N HIS A 223 11.68 -29.87 3.82
CA HIS A 223 12.09 -30.71 2.70
C HIS A 223 13.18 -30.05 1.85
N LEU A 224 14.14 -30.87 1.39
CA LEU A 224 15.15 -30.49 0.42
C LEU A 224 14.91 -31.27 -0.87
N VAL A 225 14.72 -30.55 -1.99
CA VAL A 225 14.44 -31.14 -3.30
C VAL A 225 15.59 -30.86 -4.24
N PHE A 226 16.19 -31.91 -4.79
CA PHE A 226 17.18 -31.80 -5.85
C PHE A 226 16.51 -31.97 -7.21
N VAL A 227 16.63 -30.96 -8.07
CA VAL A 227 16.12 -31.01 -9.45
C VAL A 227 17.31 -31.15 -10.39
N VAL A 228 17.38 -32.28 -11.09
CA VAL A 228 18.39 -32.55 -12.11
C VAL A 228 17.70 -32.58 -13.46
N HIS A 229 18.07 -31.66 -14.37
CA HIS A 229 17.68 -31.76 -15.78
C HIS A 229 18.74 -32.54 -16.56
N GLY A 230 18.34 -33.19 -17.65
CA GLY A 230 19.23 -33.97 -18.50
C GLY A 230 20.29 -33.14 -19.23
N ILE A 231 20.89 -33.72 -20.28
CA ILE A 231 21.95 -33.08 -21.05
C ILE A 231 21.43 -31.81 -21.76
N GLY A 232 22.14 -30.69 -21.57
CA GLY A 232 21.88 -29.42 -22.25
C GLY A 232 21.38 -28.32 -21.30
N PRO A 233 21.41 -27.04 -21.72
CA PRO A 233 21.08 -25.89 -20.87
C PRO A 233 19.58 -25.69 -20.60
N ALA A 234 18.71 -26.45 -21.26
CA ALA A 234 17.26 -26.31 -21.18
C ALA A 234 16.62 -27.31 -20.18
N CYS A 235 15.69 -26.82 -19.36
CA CYS A 235 14.89 -27.61 -18.41
C CYS A 235 13.57 -28.13 -18.99
N ASP A 236 13.06 -27.52 -20.08
CA ASP A 236 11.75 -27.84 -20.64
C ASP A 236 11.71 -27.73 -22.18
N ILE A 237 10.57 -28.13 -22.77
CA ILE A 237 10.30 -28.05 -24.21
C ILE A 237 10.26 -26.61 -24.76
N ARG A 238 10.21 -25.61 -23.86
CA ARG A 238 10.23 -24.19 -24.22
C ARG A 238 11.65 -23.63 -24.22
N PHE A 239 12.67 -24.49 -24.11
CA PHE A 239 14.08 -24.13 -24.07
C PHE A 239 14.43 -23.14 -22.95
N ARG A 240 13.68 -23.16 -21.85
CA ARG A 240 13.95 -22.30 -20.70
C ARG A 240 15.07 -22.89 -19.86
N SER A 241 15.82 -22.04 -19.15
CA SER A 241 16.79 -22.51 -18.15
C SER A 241 16.10 -22.94 -16.86
N ILE A 242 16.78 -23.74 -16.02
CA ILE A 242 16.23 -24.17 -14.73
C ILE A 242 15.83 -22.97 -13.83
N VAL A 243 16.56 -21.86 -13.90
CA VAL A 243 16.24 -20.60 -13.20
C VAL A 243 14.90 -20.03 -13.68
N GLN A 244 14.67 -20.04 -15.00
CA GLN A 244 13.40 -19.59 -15.58
C GLN A 244 12.24 -20.54 -15.24
N CYS A 245 12.48 -21.85 -15.19
CA CYS A 245 11.50 -22.86 -14.77
C CYS A 245 11.13 -22.71 -13.27
N GLY A 246 12.12 -22.58 -12.39
CA GLY A 246 11.93 -22.49 -10.94
C GLY A 246 11.13 -21.25 -10.52
N LYS A 247 11.29 -20.13 -11.26
CA LYS A 247 10.51 -18.90 -11.05
C LYS A 247 9.04 -19.00 -11.43
N CYS A 248 8.65 -19.99 -12.24
CA CYS A 248 7.27 -20.16 -12.72
C CYS A 248 6.41 -21.06 -11.82
N LYS A 249 7.02 -21.82 -10.91
CA LYS A 249 6.25 -22.63 -9.96
C LYS A 249 5.96 -21.80 -8.71
N GLU A 250 4.71 -21.76 -8.28
CA GLU A 250 4.30 -21.22 -6.97
C GLU A 250 4.94 -21.97 -5.80
N GLU A 251 5.53 -23.14 -6.07
CA GLU A 251 6.41 -23.84 -5.15
C GLU A 251 7.76 -23.10 -5.08
N LYS A 252 8.02 -22.47 -3.93
CA LYS A 252 9.25 -21.75 -3.56
C LYS A 252 10.48 -22.68 -3.52
N LEU A 253 10.87 -23.24 -4.67
CA LEU A 253 12.04 -24.11 -4.79
C LEU A 253 13.33 -23.28 -4.77
N LEU A 254 14.25 -23.67 -3.89
CA LEU A 254 15.66 -23.33 -4.02
C LEU A 254 16.27 -24.19 -5.13
N VAL A 255 16.68 -23.56 -6.23
CA VAL A 255 17.49 -24.24 -7.26
C VAL A 255 18.95 -24.00 -6.92
N LEU A 256 19.61 -25.01 -6.36
CA LEU A 256 21.06 -25.00 -6.18
C LEU A 256 21.72 -25.47 -7.47
N HIS A 257 22.55 -24.63 -8.08
CA HIS A 257 23.40 -25.03 -9.19
C HIS A 257 24.62 -25.78 -8.67
N PRO A 258 25.00 -26.93 -9.25
CA PRO A 258 26.34 -27.46 -9.04
C PRO A 258 27.33 -26.49 -9.69
N GLN A 259 28.18 -25.84 -8.88
CA GLN A 259 29.40 -25.19 -9.38
C GLN A 259 30.21 -26.23 -10.13
N LYS A 260 30.39 -26.05 -11.44
CA LYS A 260 31.34 -26.84 -12.21
C LYS A 260 32.74 -26.24 -11.98
N ASP A 261 33.31 -26.52 -10.82
CA ASP A 261 34.74 -26.37 -10.60
C ASP A 261 35.37 -27.75 -10.81
N LEU A 262 35.82 -27.99 -12.05
CA LEU A 262 36.69 -29.09 -12.47
C LEU A 262 37.54 -28.64 -13.65
#